data_AF-A0A0F9SQV3-F1
#
_entry.id   AF-A0A0F9SQV3-F1
#
_cell.length_a   1.000
_cell.length_b   1.000
_cell.length_c   1.000
_cell.angle_alpha   90.00
_cell.angle_beta   90.00
_cell.angle_gamma   90.00
#
_symmetry.space_group_name_H-M   'P 1'
#
loop_
_entity.id
_entity.type
_entity.pdbx_description
1 polymer ?
#
loop_
_entity_poly.entity_id
_entity_poly.type
_entity_poly.pdbx_seq_one_letter_code
_entity_poly.pdbx_strand_id
1 'polypeptide(L)'
;MDEKQSKHPECEKIQANRDESQKLGAFLEWLQNDQQVTLCICDENIAEEYDEDRYMPIRTGIEKLLAKYFEVDLDKAELERQAMLAGLRQNNS
;
A
#
# COMPACT_ATOMS: atom_id res chain seq x y z
N MET A 1 -3.11 -0.08 29.89
CA MET A 1 -2.34 0.81 29.01
C MET A 1 -3.35 1.36 28.02
N ASP A 2 -3.82 2.59 28.23
CA ASP A 2 -4.82 3.20 27.36
C ASP A 2 -4.18 3.55 26.01
N GLU A 3 -4.56 2.81 24.98
CA GLU A 3 -4.28 3.18 23.60
C GLU A 3 -4.93 4.54 23.32
N LYS A 4 -4.11 5.57 23.15
CA LYS A 4 -4.58 6.81 22.52
C LYS A 4 -4.94 6.47 21.09
N GLN A 5 -6.20 6.14 20.83
CA GLN A 5 -6.75 6.13 19.48
C GLN A 5 -6.64 7.55 18.94
N SER A 6 -5.69 7.74 18.01
CA SER A 6 -5.61 8.97 17.26
C SER A 6 -6.89 9.19 16.47
N LYS A 7 -7.22 10.47 16.19
CA LYS A 7 -8.35 10.83 15.32
C LYS A 7 -8.10 10.47 13.86
N HIS A 8 -6.83 10.27 13.48
CA HIS A 8 -6.40 9.99 12.11
C HIS A 8 -5.37 8.84 12.08
N PRO A 9 -5.76 7.63 12.53
CA PRO A 9 -4.84 6.52 12.71
C PRO A 9 -4.18 6.05 11.41
N GLU A 10 -4.90 6.07 10.28
CA GLU A 10 -4.33 5.60 9.00
C GLU A 10 -3.35 6.63 8.42
N CYS A 11 -3.64 7.92 8.56
CA CYS A 11 -2.71 8.99 8.21
C CYS A 11 -1.43 8.95 9.06
N GLU A 12 -1.55 8.63 10.35
CA GLU A 12 -0.39 8.45 11.22
C GLU A 12 0.47 7.26 10.81
N LYS A 13 -0.14 6.12 10.44
CA LYS A 13 0.62 4.98 9.90
C LYS A 13 1.35 5.34 8.61
N ILE A 14 0.71 6.07 7.69
CA ILE A 14 1.36 6.55 6.47
C ILE A 14 2.56 7.44 6.81
N GLN A 15 2.38 8.36 7.76
CA GLN A 15 3.44 9.28 8.15
C GLN A 15 4.58 8.58 8.88
N ALA A 16 4.28 7.61 9.74
CA ALA A 16 5.27 6.82 10.48
C ALA A 16 6.13 5.97 9.54
N ASN A 17 5.53 5.42 8.48
CA ASN A 17 6.20 4.55 7.52
C ASN A 17 6.66 5.28 6.25
N ARG A 18 6.66 6.62 6.26
CA ARG A 18 6.96 7.43 5.06
C ARG A 18 8.33 7.13 4.47
N ASP A 19 9.36 7.14 5.30
CA ASP A 19 10.74 6.96 4.82
C ASP A 19 11.00 5.55 4.30
N GLU A 20 10.42 4.53 4.96
CA GLU A 20 10.55 3.14 4.53
C GLU A 20 9.72 2.84 3.28
N SER A 21 8.48 3.32 3.20
CA SER A 21 7.63 3.18 2.02
C SER A 21 8.25 3.85 0.79
N GLN A 22 8.90 5.00 0.93
CA GLN A 22 9.64 5.63 -0.17
C GLN A 22 10.81 4.77 -0.65
N LYS A 23 11.61 4.21 0.27
CA LYS A 23 12.74 3.34 -0.10
C LYS A 23 12.27 2.07 -0.79
N LEU A 24 11.24 1.41 -0.26
CA LEU A 24 10.67 0.19 -0.84
C LEU A 24 9.97 0.48 -2.19
N GLY A 25 9.27 1.62 -2.30
CA GLY A 25 8.67 2.06 -3.56
C GLY A 25 9.71 2.25 -4.65
N ALA A 26 10.77 3.01 -4.36
CA ALA A 26 11.87 3.22 -5.29
C ALA A 26 12.56 1.90 -5.69
N PHE A 27 12.73 0.98 -4.74
CA PHE A 27 13.28 -0.34 -5.03
C PHE A 27 12.38 -1.16 -5.96
N LEU A 28 11.06 -1.17 -5.72
CA LEU A 28 10.10 -1.88 -6.57
C LEU A 28 10.00 -1.27 -7.97
N GLU A 29 10.07 0.06 -8.09
CA GLU A 29 10.12 0.75 -9.38
C GLU A 29 11.38 0.37 -10.17
N TRP A 30 12.56 0.42 -9.53
CA TRP A 30 13.81 -0.02 -10.13
C TRP A 30 13.76 -1.50 -10.55
N LEU A 31 13.20 -2.36 -9.70
CA LEU A 31 13.08 -3.80 -9.96
C LEU A 31 12.23 -4.09 -11.21
N GLN A 32 11.09 -3.39 -11.35
CA GLN A 32 10.19 -3.58 -12.48
C GLN A 32 10.70 -2.93 -13.78
N ASN A 33 11.19 -1.70 -13.70
CA ASN A 33 11.52 -0.90 -14.88
C ASN A 33 12.94 -1.15 -15.40
N ASP A 34 13.91 -1.31 -14.50
CA ASP A 34 15.33 -1.39 -14.89
C ASP A 34 15.82 -2.84 -14.94
N GLN A 35 15.31 -3.71 -14.06
CA GLN A 35 15.71 -5.13 -14.02
C GLN A 35 14.75 -6.06 -14.77
N GLN A 36 13.61 -5.54 -15.25
CA GLN A 36 12.57 -6.32 -15.94
C GLN A 36 12.07 -7.51 -15.10
N VAL A 37 12.10 -7.39 -13.76
CA VAL A 37 11.65 -8.42 -12.84
C VAL A 37 10.19 -8.16 -12.48
N THR A 38 9.34 -9.16 -12.70
CA THR A 38 7.91 -9.12 -12.35
C THR A 38 7.63 -9.99 -11.14
N LEU A 39 6.92 -9.45 -10.16
CA LEU A 39 6.45 -10.24 -9.02
C LEU A 39 5.30 -11.15 -9.47
N CYS A 40 5.35 -12.43 -9.08
CA CYS A 40 4.34 -13.41 -9.42
C CYS A 40 3.78 -14.09 -8.17
N ILE A 41 2.53 -14.55 -8.25
CA ILE A 41 1.95 -15.52 -7.32
C ILE A 41 2.07 -16.92 -7.91
N CYS A 42 2.27 -17.91 -7.05
CA CYS A 42 2.13 -19.31 -7.41
C CYS A 42 0.71 -19.77 -7.07
N ASP A 43 -0.03 -20.28 -8.04
CA ASP A 43 -1.34 -20.91 -7.79
C ASP A 43 -1.23 -22.42 -7.94
N GLU A 44 -1.19 -23.11 -6.80
CA GLU A 44 -1.08 -24.56 -6.73
C GLU A 44 -2.30 -25.26 -7.35
N ASN A 45 -3.45 -24.58 -7.48
CA ASN A 45 -4.68 -25.16 -8.05
C ASN A 45 -4.73 -25.07 -9.58
N ILE A 46 -3.89 -24.25 -10.21
CA ILE A 46 -3.80 -24.10 -11.66
C ILE A 46 -2.77 -25.09 -12.25
N ALA A 47 -1.91 -25.67 -11.39
CA ALA A 47 -0.82 -26.55 -11.76
C ALA A 47 -1.23 -27.94 -12.28
N GLU A 48 -2.50 -28.35 -12.11
CA GLU A 48 -2.94 -29.71 -12.51
C GLU A 48 -3.32 -29.82 -13.99
N GLU A 49 -3.68 -28.71 -14.66
CA GLU A 49 -4.25 -28.77 -16.01
C GLU A 49 -3.26 -28.35 -17.13
N TYR A 50 -2.22 -27.57 -16.81
CA TYR A 50 -1.21 -27.13 -17.76
C TYR A 50 0.19 -27.12 -17.12
N ASP A 51 1.11 -27.88 -17.69
CA ASP A 51 2.46 -28.15 -17.16
C ASP A 51 3.39 -26.91 -17.17
N GLU A 52 2.96 -25.77 -17.69
CA GLU A 52 3.91 -24.72 -18.11
C GLU A 52 3.91 -23.42 -17.28
N ASP A 53 2.84 -23.01 -16.57
CA ASP A 53 2.89 -21.72 -15.85
C ASP A 53 2.18 -21.74 -14.48
N ARG A 54 2.90 -22.23 -13.46
CA ARG A 54 2.47 -22.10 -12.04
C ARG A 54 2.51 -20.65 -11.54
N TYR A 55 3.18 -19.76 -12.26
CA TYR A 55 3.43 -18.39 -11.85
C TYR A 55 2.58 -17.40 -12.65
N MET A 56 1.70 -16.67 -11.95
CA MET A 56 0.92 -15.59 -12.54
C MET A 56 1.43 -14.22 -12.08
N PRO A 57 1.64 -13.26 -12.98
CA PRO A 57 2.13 -11.94 -12.62
C PRO A 57 1.12 -11.18 -11.75
N ILE A 58 1.62 -10.56 -10.69
CA ILE A 58 0.83 -9.68 -9.83
C ILE A 58 0.62 -8.36 -10.57
N ARG A 59 -0.65 -8.03 -10.84
CA ARG A 59 -1.05 -6.75 -11.44
C ARG A 59 -1.37 -5.66 -10.41
N THR A 60 -1.13 -5.94 -9.13
CA THR A 60 -1.29 -4.98 -8.03
C THR A 60 -0.23 -3.91 -8.11
N GLY A 61 -0.64 -2.63 -8.13
CA GLY A 61 0.29 -1.50 -8.14
C GLY A 61 1.11 -1.39 -6.83
N ILE A 62 2.28 -0.75 -6.93
CA ILE A 62 3.24 -0.57 -5.82
C ILE A 62 2.57 0.04 -4.59
N GLU A 63 1.74 1.08 -4.76
CA GLU A 63 1.02 1.73 -3.66
C GLU A 63 0.15 0.75 -2.86
N LYS A 64 -0.58 -0.14 -3.54
CA LYS A 64 -1.43 -1.15 -2.88
C LYS A 64 -0.60 -2.23 -2.20
N LEU A 65 0.56 -2.60 -2.76
CA LEU A 65 1.49 -3.53 -2.12
C LEU A 65 2.07 -2.94 -0.84
N LEU A 66 2.52 -1.69 -0.88
CA LEU A 66 3.05 -0.99 0.28
C LEU A 66 1.96 -0.77 1.34
N ALA A 67 0.75 -0.37 0.95
CA ALA A 67 -0.37 -0.22 1.87
C ALA A 67 -0.68 -1.53 2.59
N LYS A 68 -0.68 -2.66 1.87
CA LYS A 68 -0.85 -3.99 2.48
C LYS A 68 0.30 -4.35 3.41
N TYR A 69 1.54 -4.06 3.03
CA TYR A 69 2.73 -4.36 3.84
C TYR A 69 2.75 -3.57 5.16
N PHE A 70 2.37 -2.30 5.14
CA PHE A 70 2.31 -1.43 6.32
C PHE A 70 0.95 -1.44 7.04
N GLU A 71 0.03 -2.32 6.62
CA GLU A 71 -1.32 -2.45 7.19
C GLU A 71 -2.09 -1.11 7.22
N VAL A 72 -1.99 -0.36 6.12
CA VAL A 72 -2.66 0.91 5.89
C VAL A 72 -3.90 0.71 5.02
N ASP A 73 -5.03 1.24 5.49
CA ASP A 73 -6.27 1.35 4.73
C ASP A 73 -6.30 2.70 3.98
N LEU A 74 -6.04 2.66 2.67
CA LEU A 74 -5.95 3.86 1.83
C LEU A 74 -7.28 4.63 1.73
N ASP A 75 -8.41 3.92 1.77
CA ASP A 75 -9.73 4.55 1.69
C ASP A 75 -10.04 5.32 2.98
N LYS A 76 -9.75 4.71 4.14
CA LYS A 76 -9.85 5.40 5.43
C LYS A 76 -8.89 6.58 5.55
N ALA A 77 -7.64 6.43 5.09
CA ALA A 77 -6.68 7.52 5.09
C ALA A 77 -7.16 8.72 4.25
N GLU A 78 -7.82 8.47 3.12
CA GLU A 78 -8.41 9.56 2.32
C GLU A 78 -9.58 10.24 3.04
N LEU A 79 -10.47 9.47 3.68
CA LEU A 79 -11.55 10.04 4.50
C LEU A 79 -11.00 10.89 5.65
N GLU A 80 -9.94 10.44 6.31
CA GLU A 80 -9.25 11.19 7.37
C GLU A 80 -8.66 12.50 6.84
N ARG A 81 -8.00 12.49 5.67
CA ARG A 81 -7.49 13.72 5.02
C ARG A 81 -8.61 14.71 4.71
N GLN A 82 -9.73 14.22 4.17
CA GLN A 82 -10.89 15.06 3.88
C GLN A 82 -11.47 15.68 5.15
N ALA A 83 -11.56 14.92 6.24
CA ALA A 83 -12.00 15.43 7.54
C ALA A 83 -11.06 16.51 8.09
N MET A 84 -9.74 16.33 7.98
CA MET A 84 -8.75 17.34 8.35
C MET A 84 -8.95 18.64 7.55
N LEU A 85 -9.11 18.54 6.23
CA LEU A 85 -9.35 19.69 5.35
C LEU A 85 -10.67 20.41 5.67
N ALA A 86 -11.73 19.66 5.98
CA ALA A 86 -13.02 20.24 6.36
C ALA A 86 -12.92 21.03 7.67
N GLY A 87 -12.21 20.53 8.68
CA GLY A 87 -11.96 21.24 9.93
C GLY A 87 -11.18 22.54 9.75
N LEU A 88 -10.16 22.54 8.88
CA LEU A 88 -9.39 23.74 8.55
C LEU A 88 -10.24 24.81 7.85
N ARG A 89 -11.20 24.41 7.01
CA ARG A 89 -12.10 25.34 6.31
C ARG A 89 -13.12 25.98 7.24
N GLN A 90 -13.62 25.26 8.24
CA GLN A 90 -14.57 25.80 9.22
C GLN A 90 -13.93 26.81 10.18
N ASN A 91 -12.63 26.69 10.45
CA ASN A 91 -11.89 27.63 11.31
C ASN A 91 -11.44 28.92 10.59
N ASN A 92 -11.60 28.99 9.26
CA ASN A 92 -11.20 30.13 8.43
C ASN A 92 -12.40 30.95 7.90
N SER A 93 -13.62 30.66 8.38
CA SER A 93 -14.86 31.42 8.12
C SER A 93 -15.35 32.11 9.40
#